data_AF-A0A9Q0QEM4-F1
#
_entry.id   AF-A0A9Q0QEM4-F1
#
_cell.length_a   1.000
_cell.length_b   1.000
_cell.length_c   1.000
_cell.angle_alpha   90.00
_cell.angle_beta   90.00
_cell.angle_gamma   90.00
#
_symmetry.space_group_name_H-M   'P 1'
#
loop_
_entity.id
_entity.type
_entity.pdbx_description
1 polymer ?
#
loop_
_entity_poly.entity_id
_entity_poly.type
_entity_poly.pdbx_seq_one_letter_code
_entity_poly.pdbx_strand_id
1 'polypeptide(L)'
;MSKTLESPPNHQTLKIIKLSITSRLLLLSLILLWRILIDPYDTSSPLNSSCLSTDHQQQERNVIQFPRIGSAIEDSVVWDGVYFVRIAQCGYEYEQTYAFLPLLPACIVLLSRTVLVPLVSVIGHRAVLALAGYLVNNVAFVLAAVYFYRVSIIILKDPEAAFQASILFCFNPASIFYSSLYTESLYALLSLGGLYYLISGASNVAVLLFALSGCARSNGVLNAGYLCFQTLHQAYDAVFIKKRACLAVKVLIVGALRCICSFIPFIAFQAYGYYNICHGHSLDEMRPWCKAKIPLLYSYIQSHYWGVGFLRYFQLKQLPNFLLASPILSLAVCSVLHLVRSQPEIFFSLGIQASNGEKRPTASLSTLDRVPESNSSRLKEKSSAKMQDTSTVRQRKQRIKGDNYDVLLDEYDSLEKLRYSSTFIVPCTLHLLFMAATAFFVMHVQVSTRFLSASPPLYWFASHLLKSPGTGKRWGHMIWTYSIAYILLGSLLFSNFYPFT
;
A
#
# COMPACT_ATOMS: atom_id res chain seq x y z
N MET A 1 17.00 -27.62 -10.61
CA MET A 1 15.54 -27.83 -10.48
C MET A 1 15.07 -26.87 -9.39
N SER A 2 14.53 -25.73 -9.84
CA SER A 2 14.27 -24.53 -9.04
C SER A 2 13.22 -24.79 -7.97
N LYS A 3 13.61 -24.74 -6.68
CA LYS A 3 12.66 -24.50 -5.58
C LYS A 3 12.30 -23.02 -5.63
N THR A 4 11.30 -22.74 -6.45
CA THR A 4 10.55 -21.49 -6.41
C THR A 4 10.05 -21.27 -4.98
N LEU A 5 10.20 -20.03 -4.52
CA LEU A 5 9.45 -19.41 -3.42
C LEU A 5 8.13 -20.14 -3.22
N GLU A 6 8.01 -20.97 -2.16
CA GLU A 6 6.77 -21.71 -1.91
C GLU A 6 5.62 -20.71 -1.94
N SER A 7 4.71 -20.89 -2.91
CA SER A 7 3.55 -20.04 -3.02
C SER A 7 2.84 -20.04 -1.66
N PRO A 8 2.44 -18.89 -1.12
CA PRO A 8 1.69 -18.87 0.15
C PRO A 8 0.53 -19.85 0.01
N PRO A 9 0.21 -20.65 1.06
CA PRO A 9 -0.73 -21.75 0.94
C PRO A 9 -2.01 -21.22 0.30
N ASN A 10 -2.29 -21.70 -0.92
CA ASN A 10 -3.30 -21.15 -1.83
C ASN A 10 -4.66 -21.01 -1.12
N HIS A 11 -4.90 -21.88 -0.15
CA HIS A 11 -6.04 -21.89 0.75
C HIS A 11 -6.21 -20.64 1.62
N GLN A 12 -5.16 -20.11 2.26
CA GLN A 12 -5.28 -18.89 3.09
C GLN A 12 -5.50 -17.64 2.23
N THR A 13 -4.86 -17.56 1.06
CA THR A 13 -5.11 -16.47 0.10
C THR A 13 -6.57 -16.46 -0.35
N LEU A 14 -7.16 -17.63 -0.65
CA LEU A 14 -8.57 -17.76 -0.99
C LEU A 14 -9.49 -17.32 0.17
N LYS A 15 -9.13 -17.65 1.43
CA LYS A 15 -9.85 -17.16 2.62
C LYS A 15 -9.83 -15.63 2.69
N ILE A 16 -8.69 -14.98 2.44
CA ILE A 16 -8.58 -13.51 2.44
C ILE A 16 -9.43 -12.88 1.33
N ILE A 17 -9.48 -13.48 0.14
CA ILE A 17 -10.35 -13.00 -0.94
C ILE A 17 -11.81 -13.10 -0.52
N LYS A 18 -12.26 -14.27 -0.02
CA LYS A 18 -13.64 -14.44 0.48
C LYS A 18 -13.97 -13.45 1.60
N LEU A 19 -13.04 -13.26 2.54
CA LEU A 19 -13.21 -12.37 3.68
C LEU A 19 -13.32 -10.90 3.24
N SER A 20 -12.45 -10.44 2.35
CA SER A 20 -12.47 -9.06 1.86
C SER A 20 -13.73 -8.78 1.02
N ILE A 21 -14.15 -9.71 0.16
CA ILE A 21 -15.44 -9.60 -0.55
C ILE A 21 -16.60 -9.53 0.45
N THR A 22 -16.62 -10.42 1.45
CA THR A 22 -17.67 -10.43 2.48
C THR A 22 -17.71 -9.12 3.26
N SER A 23 -16.55 -8.55 3.62
CA SER A 23 -16.49 -7.28 4.34
C SER A 23 -17.00 -6.11 3.47
N ARG A 24 -16.70 -6.12 2.17
CA ARG A 24 -17.23 -5.10 1.24
C ARG A 24 -18.74 -5.22 1.06
N LEU A 25 -19.26 -6.44 0.86
CA LEU A 25 -20.70 -6.68 0.73
C LEU A 25 -21.46 -6.31 2.00
N LEU A 26 -20.90 -6.62 3.18
CA LEU A 26 -21.47 -6.21 4.46
C LEU A 26 -21.58 -4.68 4.55
N LEU A 27 -20.50 -3.95 4.24
CA LEU A 27 -20.49 -2.48 4.27
C LEU A 27 -21.48 -1.87 3.28
N LEU A 28 -21.53 -2.37 2.05
CA LEU A 28 -22.50 -1.91 1.05
C LEU A 28 -23.94 -2.20 1.49
N SER A 29 -24.19 -3.37 2.10
CA SER A 29 -25.51 -3.71 2.64
C SER A 29 -25.90 -2.80 3.81
N LEU A 30 -24.96 -2.46 4.69
CA LEU A 30 -25.19 -1.50 5.78
C LEU A 30 -25.50 -0.10 5.24
N ILE A 31 -24.74 0.37 4.25
CA ILE A 31 -25.00 1.67 3.58
C ILE A 31 -26.42 1.68 3.02
N LEU A 32 -26.83 0.65 2.27
CA LEU A 32 -28.18 0.54 1.72
C LEU A 32 -29.24 0.50 2.82
N LEU A 33 -29.01 -0.29 3.87
CA LEU A 33 -29.92 -0.40 5.02
C LEU A 33 -30.15 0.98 5.67
N TRP A 34 -29.09 1.70 5.99
CA TRP A 34 -29.20 3.00 6.67
C TRP A 34 -29.88 4.04 5.80
N ARG A 35 -29.65 4.03 4.49
CA ARG A 35 -30.29 4.92 3.52
C ARG A 35 -31.78 4.65 3.33
N ILE A 36 -32.23 3.43 3.62
CA ILE A 36 -33.66 3.08 3.62
C ILE A 36 -34.33 3.52 4.93
N LEU A 37 -33.60 3.46 6.05
CA LEU A 37 -34.15 3.71 7.38
C LEU A 37 -34.10 5.19 7.81
N ILE A 38 -33.18 5.98 7.25
CA ILE A 38 -32.87 7.32 7.74
C ILE A 38 -32.77 8.29 6.56
N ASP A 39 -33.36 9.47 6.74
CA ASP A 39 -33.26 10.56 5.78
C ASP A 39 -31.87 11.23 5.84
N PRO A 40 -31.30 11.63 4.70
CA PRO A 40 -30.01 12.30 4.67
C PRO A 40 -30.09 13.67 5.37
N TYR A 41 -29.05 13.99 6.13
CA TYR A 41 -28.92 15.28 6.81
C TYR A 41 -28.85 16.47 5.85
N ASP A 42 -28.26 16.26 4.67
CA ASP A 42 -28.04 17.27 3.64
C ASP A 42 -28.47 16.71 2.27
N THR A 43 -29.18 17.54 1.50
CA THR A 43 -29.70 17.21 0.17
C THR A 43 -28.97 17.95 -0.96
N SER A 44 -27.76 18.44 -0.70
CA SER A 44 -26.92 19.13 -1.70
C SER A 44 -26.21 18.16 -2.65
N SER A 45 -25.96 16.92 -2.24
CA SER A 45 -25.23 15.94 -3.04
C SER A 45 -25.88 15.55 -4.38
N PRO A 46 -27.23 15.51 -4.50
CA PRO A 46 -27.92 15.29 -5.78
C PRO A 46 -27.89 16.51 -6.72
N LEU A 47 -27.49 17.70 -6.25
CA LEU A 47 -27.43 18.89 -7.10
C LEU A 47 -26.40 18.69 -8.22
N ASN A 48 -26.87 18.65 -9.46
CA ASN A 48 -26.04 18.43 -10.64
C ASN A 48 -26.27 19.54 -11.67
N SER A 49 -25.59 20.68 -11.48
CA SER A 49 -25.56 21.76 -12.46
C SER A 49 -24.89 21.30 -13.76
N SER A 50 -25.22 21.94 -14.88
CA SER A 50 -24.54 21.69 -16.16
C SER A 50 -23.03 21.92 -16.06
N CYS A 51 -22.25 21.17 -16.86
CA CYS A 51 -20.82 21.44 -17.01
C CYS A 51 -20.61 22.82 -17.67
N LEU A 52 -19.52 23.50 -17.32
CA LEU A 52 -19.14 24.82 -17.83
C LEU A 52 -18.68 24.77 -19.30
N SER A 53 -18.11 23.64 -19.73
CA SER A 53 -17.66 23.44 -21.11
C SER A 53 -18.80 22.94 -22.00
N THR A 54 -19.04 23.64 -23.12
CA THR A 54 -20.10 23.34 -24.10
C THR A 54 -19.81 22.15 -25.03
N ASP A 55 -18.56 21.67 -25.12
CA ASP A 55 -18.14 20.63 -26.09
C ASP A 55 -18.67 19.20 -25.81
N HIS A 56 -19.41 19.01 -24.72
CA HIS A 56 -20.04 17.72 -24.39
C HIS A 56 -21.57 17.76 -24.37
N GLN A 57 -22.19 18.82 -24.91
CA GLN A 57 -23.66 18.90 -25.06
C GLN A 57 -24.18 18.09 -26.26
N GLN A 58 -23.97 16.78 -26.22
CA GLN A 58 -24.86 15.81 -26.86
C GLN A 58 -25.34 14.84 -25.79
N GLN A 59 -26.05 15.38 -24.81
CA GLN A 59 -26.87 14.57 -23.92
C GLN A 59 -28.17 14.29 -24.66
N GLU A 60 -28.13 13.29 -25.55
CA GLU A 60 -29.35 12.70 -26.10
C GLU A 60 -30.29 12.39 -24.94
N ARG A 61 -31.52 12.90 -25.00
CA ARG A 61 -32.60 12.54 -24.07
C ARG A 61 -32.99 11.09 -24.33
N ASN A 62 -32.13 10.18 -23.92
CA ASN A 62 -32.41 8.77 -23.94
C ASN A 62 -33.41 8.49 -22.82
N VAL A 63 -34.50 7.81 -23.16
CA VAL A 63 -35.49 7.37 -22.19
C VAL A 63 -34.81 6.36 -21.26
N ILE A 64 -34.63 6.73 -19.99
CA ILE A 64 -33.98 5.89 -18.99
C ILE A 64 -34.97 4.81 -18.55
N GLN A 65 -34.57 3.53 -18.64
CA GLN A 65 -35.46 2.41 -18.31
C GLN A 65 -35.79 2.31 -16.82
N PHE A 66 -34.79 2.52 -15.94
CA PHE A 66 -34.94 2.39 -14.48
C PHE A 66 -34.50 3.67 -13.75
N PRO A 67 -35.28 4.76 -13.85
CA PRO A 67 -34.89 6.05 -13.28
C PRO A 67 -34.79 6.02 -11.75
N ARG A 68 -35.58 5.19 -11.06
CA ARG A 68 -35.52 5.06 -9.59
C ARG A 68 -34.22 4.44 -9.11
N ILE A 69 -33.71 3.44 -9.84
CA ILE A 69 -32.42 2.81 -9.53
C ILE A 69 -31.29 3.78 -9.81
N GLY A 70 -31.36 4.51 -10.93
CA GLY A 70 -30.44 5.59 -11.26
C GLY A 70 -30.36 6.64 -10.15
N SER A 71 -31.50 7.19 -9.74
CA SER A 71 -31.58 8.16 -8.64
C SER A 71 -30.99 7.61 -7.35
N ALA A 72 -31.35 6.39 -6.94
CA ALA A 72 -30.83 5.80 -5.71
C ALA A 72 -29.29 5.67 -5.71
N ILE A 73 -28.69 5.34 -6.86
CA ILE A 73 -27.23 5.29 -7.03
C ILE A 73 -26.64 6.70 -6.98
N GLU A 74 -27.25 7.68 -7.66
CA GLU A 74 -26.78 9.06 -7.67
C GLU A 74 -26.85 9.70 -6.29
N ASP A 75 -27.95 9.50 -5.57
CA ASP A 75 -28.15 10.01 -4.22
C ASP A 75 -27.12 9.42 -3.26
N SER A 76 -26.62 8.19 -3.52
CA SER A 76 -25.59 7.55 -2.70
C SER A 76 -24.22 8.23 -2.80
N VAL A 77 -24.02 9.09 -3.80
CA VAL A 77 -22.78 9.87 -3.96
C VAL A 77 -22.81 11.02 -2.96
N VAL A 78 -21.96 10.92 -1.95
CA VAL A 78 -21.87 11.86 -0.83
C VAL A 78 -20.43 12.31 -0.59
N TRP A 79 -20.24 13.44 0.10
CA TRP A 79 -18.92 13.98 0.47
C TRP A 79 -17.97 14.13 -0.72
N ASP A 80 -16.72 13.66 -0.57
CA ASP A 80 -15.68 13.76 -1.61
C ASP A 80 -16.07 13.00 -2.90
N GLY A 81 -16.99 12.04 -2.80
CA GLY A 81 -17.52 11.29 -3.94
C GLY A 81 -18.15 12.18 -5.00
N VAL A 82 -18.78 13.29 -4.59
CA VAL A 82 -19.40 14.27 -5.49
C VAL A 82 -18.35 14.89 -6.41
N TYR A 83 -17.17 15.22 -5.89
CA TYR A 83 -16.08 15.80 -6.67
C TYR A 83 -15.52 14.79 -7.68
N PHE A 84 -15.30 13.55 -7.28
CA PHE A 84 -14.78 12.53 -8.20
C PHE A 84 -15.74 12.24 -9.36
N VAL A 85 -17.04 12.15 -9.09
CA VAL A 85 -18.06 11.98 -10.15
C VAL A 85 -18.14 13.23 -11.03
N ARG A 86 -18.11 14.43 -10.44
CA ARG A 86 -18.09 15.70 -11.18
C ARG A 86 -16.87 15.79 -12.11
N ILE A 87 -15.68 15.45 -11.64
CA ILE A 87 -14.45 15.46 -12.45
C ILE A 87 -14.55 14.43 -13.58
N ALA A 88 -15.10 13.24 -13.32
CA ALA A 88 -15.30 12.24 -14.36
C ALA A 88 -16.32 12.69 -15.43
N GLN A 89 -17.31 13.51 -15.04
CA GLN A 89 -18.36 14.00 -15.91
C GLN A 89 -17.95 15.25 -16.70
N CYS A 90 -17.37 16.25 -16.03
CA CYS A 90 -17.13 17.60 -16.55
C CYS A 90 -15.65 17.98 -16.64
N GLY A 91 -14.73 17.15 -16.14
CA GLY A 91 -13.32 17.51 -16.01
C GLY A 91 -13.05 18.44 -14.82
N TYR A 92 -11.86 19.05 -14.80
CA TYR A 92 -11.42 19.93 -13.73
C TYR A 92 -11.88 21.38 -13.97
N GLU A 93 -13.08 21.69 -13.49
CA GLU A 93 -13.74 23.00 -13.70
C GLU A 93 -13.32 24.09 -12.71
N TYR A 94 -13.06 23.74 -11.45
CA TYR A 94 -12.80 24.70 -10.38
C TYR A 94 -11.43 24.48 -9.74
N GLU A 95 -10.84 25.54 -9.20
CA GLU A 95 -9.51 25.49 -8.57
C GLU A 95 -9.44 24.44 -7.45
N GLN A 96 -10.45 24.37 -6.60
CA GLN A 96 -10.51 23.40 -5.50
C GLN A 96 -10.61 21.94 -5.96
N THR A 97 -11.07 21.66 -7.19
CA THR A 97 -11.21 20.25 -7.64
C THR A 97 -9.86 19.60 -7.90
N TYR A 98 -8.79 20.37 -8.08
CA TYR A 98 -7.41 19.85 -8.18
C TYR A 98 -6.86 19.29 -6.86
N ALA A 99 -7.59 19.39 -5.74
CA ALA A 99 -7.30 18.60 -4.54
C ALA A 99 -7.58 17.09 -4.75
N PHE A 100 -8.44 16.73 -5.70
CA PHE A 100 -8.83 15.37 -6.01
C PHE A 100 -8.01 14.87 -7.19
N LEU A 101 -7.03 14.01 -6.93
CA LEU A 101 -6.06 13.59 -7.93
C LEU A 101 -6.67 12.67 -9.02
N PRO A 102 -6.07 12.59 -10.23
CA PRO A 102 -6.79 12.18 -11.43
C PRO A 102 -7.02 10.68 -11.58
N LEU A 103 -6.38 9.81 -10.79
CA LEU A 103 -6.43 8.38 -11.09
C LEU A 103 -7.82 7.78 -10.94
N LEU A 104 -8.54 8.08 -9.85
CA LEU A 104 -9.88 7.55 -9.65
C LEU A 104 -10.87 8.08 -10.70
N PRO A 105 -10.96 9.41 -10.98
CA PRO A 105 -11.76 9.91 -12.09
C PRO A 105 -11.41 9.27 -13.44
N ALA A 106 -10.12 9.09 -13.74
CA ALA A 106 -9.69 8.44 -14.98
C ALA A 106 -10.17 6.99 -15.06
N CYS A 107 -10.09 6.21 -13.97
CA CYS A 107 -10.64 4.87 -13.90
C CYS A 107 -12.16 4.85 -14.07
N ILE A 108 -12.87 5.81 -13.47
CA ILE A 108 -14.32 5.96 -13.61
C ILE A 108 -14.70 6.21 -15.07
N VAL A 109 -14.02 7.16 -15.74
CA VAL A 109 -14.27 7.48 -17.16
C VAL A 109 -13.95 6.30 -18.06
N LEU A 110 -12.82 5.62 -17.84
CA LEU A 110 -12.44 4.45 -18.63
C LEU A 110 -13.49 3.34 -18.51
N LEU A 111 -13.93 3.03 -17.29
CA LEU A 111 -14.88 1.95 -17.05
C LEU A 111 -16.30 2.28 -17.56
N SER A 112 -16.74 3.53 -17.38
CA SER A 112 -18.04 4.01 -17.83
C SER A 112 -18.17 4.08 -19.35
N ARG A 113 -17.08 4.44 -20.05
CA ARG A 113 -17.00 4.51 -21.52
C ARG A 113 -16.63 3.20 -22.20
N THR A 114 -16.40 2.12 -21.44
CA THR A 114 -16.10 0.79 -21.99
C THR A 114 -17.13 -0.24 -21.54
N VAL A 115 -16.86 -0.93 -20.43
CA VAL A 115 -17.64 -2.10 -19.97
C VAL A 115 -19.06 -1.71 -19.55
N LEU A 116 -19.26 -0.51 -19.02
CA LEU A 116 -20.56 -0.08 -18.48
C LEU A 116 -21.40 0.79 -19.43
N VAL A 117 -20.96 1.00 -20.68
CA VAL A 117 -21.72 1.77 -21.69
C VAL A 117 -23.17 1.28 -21.85
N PRO A 118 -23.46 -0.04 -21.89
CA PRO A 118 -24.83 -0.52 -22.04
C PRO A 118 -25.76 -0.12 -20.87
N LEU A 119 -25.21 0.18 -19.69
CA LEU A 119 -26.01 0.60 -18.54
C LEU A 119 -26.43 2.08 -18.61
N VAL A 120 -25.84 2.88 -19.50
CA VAL A 120 -26.13 4.32 -19.59
C VAL A 120 -27.60 4.57 -19.96
N SER A 121 -28.16 3.78 -20.89
CA SER A 121 -29.59 3.85 -21.25
C SER A 121 -30.50 3.24 -20.18
N VAL A 122 -29.95 2.43 -19.27
CA VAL A 122 -30.71 1.70 -18.25
C VAL A 122 -30.90 2.54 -17.00
N ILE A 123 -29.83 3.13 -16.46
CA ILE A 123 -29.83 3.85 -15.18
C ILE A 123 -29.41 5.32 -15.29
N GLY A 124 -28.97 5.78 -16.46
CA GLY A 124 -28.49 7.14 -16.67
C GLY A 124 -26.96 7.28 -16.56
N HIS A 125 -26.40 8.30 -17.21
CA HIS A 125 -24.96 8.48 -17.32
C HIS A 125 -24.27 8.72 -15.96
N ARG A 126 -24.84 9.59 -15.13
CA ARG A 126 -24.25 9.94 -13.82
C ARG A 126 -24.30 8.76 -12.85
N ALA A 127 -25.41 8.02 -12.80
CA ALA A 127 -25.49 6.75 -12.09
C ALA A 127 -24.43 5.73 -12.54
N VAL A 128 -24.13 5.62 -13.85
CA VAL A 128 -23.05 4.75 -14.36
C VAL A 128 -21.67 5.22 -13.88
N LEU A 129 -21.40 6.53 -13.84
CA LEU A 129 -20.14 7.06 -13.29
C LEU A 129 -19.99 6.71 -11.80
N ALA A 130 -21.06 6.87 -11.02
CA ALA A 130 -21.07 6.50 -9.61
C ALA A 130 -20.84 4.99 -9.42
N LEU A 131 -21.55 4.15 -10.18
CA LEU A 131 -21.38 2.69 -10.15
C LEU A 131 -19.96 2.27 -10.51
N ALA A 132 -19.36 2.88 -11.54
CA ALA A 132 -17.96 2.65 -11.89
C ALA A 132 -17.03 2.97 -10.71
N GLY A 133 -17.26 4.07 -10.00
CA GLY A 133 -16.49 4.44 -8.82
C GLY A 133 -16.57 3.42 -7.69
N TYR A 134 -17.77 2.95 -7.37
CA TYR A 134 -17.98 1.87 -6.39
C TYR A 134 -17.27 0.57 -6.79
N LEU A 135 -17.39 0.16 -8.05
CA LEU A 135 -16.74 -1.04 -8.56
C LEU A 135 -15.21 -0.94 -8.49
N VAL A 136 -14.63 0.15 -8.97
CA VAL A 136 -13.18 0.40 -8.91
C VAL A 136 -12.69 0.34 -7.47
N ASN A 137 -13.36 1.04 -6.54
CA ASN A 137 -12.89 1.11 -5.16
C ASN A 137 -12.98 -0.25 -4.45
N ASN A 138 -14.08 -1.00 -4.61
CA ASN A 138 -14.25 -2.28 -3.93
C ASN A 138 -13.38 -3.40 -4.53
N VAL A 139 -13.20 -3.42 -5.86
CA VAL A 139 -12.25 -4.35 -6.51
C VAL A 139 -10.82 -4.02 -6.08
N ALA A 140 -10.45 -2.73 -6.05
CA ALA A 140 -9.14 -2.32 -5.58
C ALA A 140 -8.88 -2.75 -4.13
N PHE A 141 -9.89 -2.71 -3.26
CA PHE A 141 -9.74 -3.14 -1.87
C PHE A 141 -9.45 -4.64 -1.75
N VAL A 142 -10.19 -5.48 -2.49
CA VAL A 142 -9.97 -6.93 -2.50
C VAL A 142 -8.54 -7.25 -2.95
N LEU A 143 -8.07 -6.60 -4.01
CA LEU A 143 -6.69 -6.76 -4.48
C LEU A 143 -5.67 -6.22 -3.46
N ALA A 144 -5.96 -5.08 -2.81
CA ALA A 144 -5.12 -4.53 -1.75
C ALA A 144 -4.99 -5.49 -0.57
N ALA A 145 -6.07 -6.16 -0.16
CA ALA A 145 -6.05 -7.15 0.92
C ALA A 145 -5.18 -8.38 0.57
N VAL A 146 -5.17 -8.80 -0.69
CA VAL A 146 -4.27 -9.88 -1.16
C VAL A 146 -2.81 -9.44 -1.09
N TYR A 147 -2.47 -8.25 -1.59
CA TYR A 147 -1.09 -7.73 -1.48
C TYR A 147 -0.69 -7.50 -0.03
N PHE A 148 -1.60 -7.00 0.81
CA PHE A 148 -1.40 -6.84 2.24
C PHE A 148 -0.98 -8.16 2.88
N TYR A 149 -1.74 -9.23 2.64
CA TYR A 149 -1.44 -10.56 3.18
C TYR A 149 -0.08 -11.07 2.72
N ARG A 150 0.23 -10.95 1.41
CA ARG A 150 1.50 -11.38 0.84
C ARG A 150 2.70 -10.65 1.44
N VAL A 151 2.62 -9.32 1.53
CA VAL A 151 3.66 -8.49 2.17
C VAL A 151 3.82 -8.88 3.64
N SER A 152 2.71 -9.09 4.34
CA SER A 152 2.73 -9.46 5.76
C SER A 152 3.40 -10.81 6.00
N ILE A 153 3.16 -11.83 5.17
CA ILE A 153 3.86 -13.12 5.28
C ILE A 153 5.37 -12.94 5.09
N ILE A 154 5.77 -12.18 4.07
CA ILE A 154 7.19 -12.00 3.73
C ILE A 154 7.94 -11.27 4.85
N ILE A 155 7.33 -10.24 5.44
CA ILE A 155 7.97 -9.40 6.47
C ILE A 155 7.88 -10.05 7.86
N LEU A 156 6.70 -10.53 8.27
CA LEU A 156 6.51 -11.07 9.62
C LEU A 156 7.07 -12.48 9.79
N LYS A 157 7.18 -13.27 8.71
CA LYS A 157 7.57 -14.69 8.73
C LYS A 157 6.70 -15.57 9.65
N ASP A 158 5.49 -15.09 9.97
CA ASP A 158 4.48 -15.80 10.75
C ASP A 158 3.15 -15.73 9.95
N PRO A 159 2.77 -16.83 9.25
CA PRO A 159 1.55 -16.87 8.45
C PRO A 159 0.28 -16.61 9.26
N GLU A 160 0.24 -17.03 10.52
CA GLU A 160 -0.92 -16.81 11.38
C GLU A 160 -1.01 -15.33 11.79
N ALA A 161 0.11 -14.69 12.16
CA ALA A 161 0.11 -13.26 12.48
C ALA A 161 -0.24 -12.42 11.25
N ALA A 162 0.26 -12.80 10.07
CA ALA A 162 -0.08 -12.17 8.80
C ALA A 162 -1.58 -12.32 8.48
N PHE A 163 -2.14 -13.51 8.68
CA PHE A 163 -3.57 -13.75 8.46
C PHE A 163 -4.44 -12.92 9.42
N GLN A 164 -4.12 -12.89 10.71
CA GLN A 164 -4.81 -12.05 11.69
C GLN A 164 -4.70 -10.55 11.36
N ALA A 165 -3.53 -10.07 10.94
CA ALA A 165 -3.35 -8.69 10.49
C ALA A 165 -4.21 -8.37 9.25
N SER A 166 -4.29 -9.30 8.29
CA SER A 166 -5.16 -9.15 7.12
C SER A 166 -6.65 -9.12 7.48
N ILE A 167 -7.09 -9.88 8.48
CA ILE A 167 -8.47 -9.81 8.99
C ILE A 167 -8.74 -8.39 9.53
N LEU A 168 -7.84 -7.85 10.36
CA LEU A 168 -7.98 -6.51 10.90
C LEU A 168 -7.96 -5.43 9.79
N PHE A 169 -7.16 -5.61 8.75
CA PHE A 169 -7.19 -4.74 7.56
C PHE A 169 -8.54 -4.80 6.83
N CYS A 170 -9.15 -6.00 6.71
CA CYS A 170 -10.46 -6.18 6.07
C CYS A 170 -11.62 -5.50 6.83
N PHE A 171 -11.47 -5.34 8.14
CA PHE A 171 -12.44 -4.73 9.06
C PHE A 171 -11.82 -3.55 9.83
N ASN A 172 -11.13 -2.68 9.10
CA ASN A 172 -10.51 -1.51 9.72
C ASN A 172 -11.55 -0.38 9.95
N PRO A 173 -11.30 0.55 10.89
CA PRO A 173 -12.22 1.66 11.19
C PRO A 173 -12.51 2.61 10.01
N ALA A 174 -11.61 2.72 9.04
CA ALA A 174 -11.80 3.50 7.82
C ALA A 174 -12.55 2.73 6.72
N SER A 175 -13.13 1.55 7.01
CA SER A 175 -13.72 0.64 6.01
C SER A 175 -14.77 1.29 5.12
N ILE A 176 -15.49 2.32 5.61
CA ILE A 176 -16.46 3.05 4.81
C ILE A 176 -15.81 3.72 3.60
N PHE A 177 -14.64 4.36 3.75
CA PHE A 177 -13.87 4.97 2.67
C PHE A 177 -13.28 3.93 1.70
N TYR A 178 -13.07 2.71 2.17
CA TYR A 178 -12.66 1.58 1.33
C TYR A 178 -13.83 0.90 0.59
N SER A 179 -15.07 1.35 0.82
CA SER A 179 -16.28 0.82 0.18
C SER A 179 -17.08 1.87 -0.59
N SER A 180 -17.01 3.14 -0.19
CA SER A 180 -17.64 4.27 -0.88
C SER A 180 -16.78 4.79 -2.05
N LEU A 181 -17.25 5.82 -2.76
CA LEU A 181 -16.54 6.38 -3.92
C LEU A 181 -15.38 7.28 -3.46
N TYR A 182 -14.24 6.66 -3.15
CA TYR A 182 -13.09 7.26 -2.49
C TYR A 182 -11.77 6.68 -3.05
N THR A 183 -10.63 7.30 -2.76
CA THR A 183 -9.32 6.92 -3.33
C THR A 183 -8.51 5.96 -2.46
N GLU A 184 -8.97 5.68 -1.25
CA GLU A 184 -8.29 4.94 -0.20
C GLU A 184 -7.93 3.51 -0.66
N SER A 185 -8.86 2.78 -1.30
CA SER A 185 -8.57 1.43 -1.78
C SER A 185 -7.58 1.42 -2.93
N LEU A 186 -7.69 2.38 -3.85
CA LEU A 186 -6.79 2.48 -4.99
C LEU A 186 -5.37 2.85 -4.54
N TYR A 187 -5.26 3.79 -3.60
CA TYR A 187 -4.00 4.12 -2.94
C TYR A 187 -3.39 2.92 -2.21
N ALA A 188 -4.19 2.19 -1.43
CA ALA A 188 -3.72 1.00 -0.72
C ALA A 188 -3.27 -0.11 -1.67
N LEU A 189 -4.04 -0.39 -2.73
CA LEU A 189 -3.67 -1.36 -3.78
C LEU A 189 -2.31 -1.04 -4.37
N LEU A 190 -2.12 0.20 -4.82
CA LEU A 190 -0.91 0.61 -5.54
C LEU A 190 0.30 0.72 -4.60
N SER A 191 0.10 1.19 -3.37
CA SER A 191 1.18 1.29 -2.37
C SER A 191 1.62 -0.10 -1.88
N LEU A 192 0.67 -0.98 -1.52
CA LEU A 192 0.98 -2.33 -1.05
C LEU A 192 1.48 -3.23 -2.19
N GLY A 193 0.91 -3.10 -3.39
CA GLY A 193 1.39 -3.76 -4.59
C GLY A 193 2.80 -3.31 -4.94
N GLY A 194 3.07 -2.00 -4.92
CA GLY A 194 4.41 -1.45 -5.11
C GLY A 194 5.41 -2.02 -4.11
N LEU A 195 5.06 -2.05 -2.83
CA LEU A 195 5.88 -2.64 -1.77
C LEU A 195 6.13 -4.13 -2.00
N TYR A 196 5.10 -4.91 -2.37
CA TYR A 196 5.24 -6.33 -2.70
C TYR A 196 6.23 -6.56 -3.84
N TYR A 197 6.10 -5.85 -4.96
CA TYR A 197 7.00 -6.01 -6.10
C TYR A 197 8.41 -5.50 -5.79
N LEU A 198 8.55 -4.48 -4.92
CA LEU A 198 9.84 -3.99 -4.47
C LEU A 198 10.61 -5.06 -3.70
N ILE A 199 9.95 -5.70 -2.73
CA ILE A 199 10.52 -6.78 -1.91
C ILE A 199 10.78 -8.03 -2.76
N SER A 200 9.92 -8.30 -3.73
CA SER A 200 10.07 -9.44 -4.65
C SER A 200 11.24 -9.27 -5.65
N GLY A 201 11.81 -8.06 -5.77
CA GLY A 201 12.92 -7.74 -6.67
C GLY A 201 12.52 -7.14 -8.02
N ALA A 202 11.22 -6.94 -8.28
CA ALA A 202 10.69 -6.34 -9.50
C ALA A 202 10.59 -4.80 -9.37
N SER A 203 11.72 -4.13 -9.10
CA SER A 203 11.76 -2.71 -8.75
C SER A 203 11.12 -1.77 -9.79
N ASN A 204 11.15 -2.11 -11.09
CA ASN A 204 10.55 -1.25 -12.12
C ASN A 204 9.01 -1.27 -12.05
N VAL A 205 8.41 -2.43 -11.78
CA VAL A 205 6.97 -2.56 -11.53
C VAL A 205 6.59 -1.82 -10.24
N ALA A 206 7.43 -1.93 -9.20
CA ALA A 206 7.24 -1.20 -7.95
C ALA A 206 7.21 0.32 -8.16
N VAL A 207 8.15 0.86 -8.94
CA VAL A 207 8.21 2.30 -9.28
C VAL A 207 6.95 2.74 -10.01
N LEU A 208 6.48 1.96 -10.99
CA LEU A 208 5.23 2.26 -11.70
C LEU A 208 4.03 2.32 -10.74
N LEU A 209 3.89 1.31 -9.86
CA LEU A 209 2.79 1.27 -8.89
C LEU A 209 2.88 2.40 -7.86
N PHE A 210 4.08 2.74 -7.37
CA PHE A 210 4.27 3.89 -6.48
C PHE A 210 3.96 5.22 -7.18
N ALA A 211 4.38 5.39 -8.43
CA ALA A 211 4.06 6.57 -9.22
C ALA A 211 2.53 6.71 -9.40
N LEU A 212 1.83 5.62 -9.74
CA LEU A 212 0.38 5.60 -9.83
C LEU A 212 -0.30 5.84 -8.47
N SER A 213 0.26 5.36 -7.36
CA SER A 213 -0.26 5.65 -6.02
C SER A 213 -0.26 7.17 -5.74
N GLY A 214 0.74 7.88 -6.27
CA GLY A 214 0.84 9.35 -6.26
C GLY A 214 -0.24 10.04 -7.08
N CYS A 215 -0.84 9.39 -8.08
CA CYS A 215 -2.01 9.87 -8.82
C CYS A 215 -3.34 9.56 -8.13
N ALA A 216 -3.37 8.60 -7.19
CA ALA A 216 -4.56 8.34 -6.38
C ALA A 216 -4.65 9.35 -5.23
N ARG A 217 -3.52 9.60 -4.56
CA ARG A 217 -3.39 10.52 -3.42
C ARG A 217 -1.99 11.12 -3.38
N SER A 218 -1.87 12.38 -2.96
CA SER A 218 -0.57 13.06 -2.82
C SER A 218 0.41 12.30 -1.92
N ASN A 219 -0.10 11.56 -0.93
CA ASN A 219 0.69 10.77 0.01
C ASN A 219 1.48 9.64 -0.69
N GLY A 220 1.07 9.21 -1.89
CA GLY A 220 1.78 8.19 -2.65
C GLY A 220 3.20 8.59 -3.03
N VAL A 221 3.48 9.89 -3.08
CA VAL A 221 4.84 10.42 -3.27
C VAL A 221 5.79 9.97 -2.15
N LEU A 222 5.29 9.75 -0.93
CA LEU A 222 6.09 9.30 0.21
C LEU A 222 6.58 7.85 0.05
N ASN A 223 5.97 7.07 -0.84
CA ASN A 223 6.44 5.72 -1.15
C ASN A 223 7.84 5.71 -1.78
N ALA A 224 8.32 6.85 -2.29
CA ALA A 224 9.72 7.02 -2.70
C ALA A 224 10.72 6.68 -1.57
N GLY A 225 10.31 6.83 -0.30
CA GLY A 225 11.10 6.42 0.86
C GLY A 225 11.49 4.94 0.84
N TYR A 226 10.62 4.05 0.33
CA TYR A 226 10.95 2.63 0.17
C TYR A 226 12.03 2.40 -0.89
N LEU A 227 11.98 3.16 -1.99
CA LEU A 227 12.98 3.12 -3.06
C LEU A 227 14.33 3.65 -2.58
N CYS A 228 14.32 4.76 -1.83
CA CYS A 228 15.51 5.32 -1.19
C CYS A 228 16.14 4.31 -0.23
N PHE A 229 15.33 3.66 0.61
CA PHE A 229 15.80 2.64 1.55
C PHE A 229 16.47 1.46 0.84
N GLN A 230 15.81 0.90 -0.19
CA GLN A 230 16.39 -0.18 -0.99
C GLN A 230 17.71 0.25 -1.65
N THR A 231 17.75 1.45 -2.22
CA THR A 231 18.93 2.00 -2.88
C THR A 231 20.09 2.18 -1.90
N LEU A 232 19.81 2.71 -0.70
CA LEU A 232 20.82 2.94 0.33
C LEU A 232 21.46 1.62 0.78
N HIS A 233 20.65 0.58 1.01
CA HIS A 233 21.15 -0.76 1.34
C HIS A 233 21.99 -1.36 0.21
N GLN A 234 21.50 -1.32 -1.03
CA GLN A 234 22.24 -1.84 -2.17
C GLN A 234 23.56 -1.08 -2.42
N ALA A 235 23.57 0.24 -2.17
CA ALA A 235 24.77 1.06 -2.27
C ALA A 235 25.76 0.71 -1.16
N TYR A 236 25.28 0.53 0.08
CA TYR A 236 26.10 0.08 1.21
C TYR A 236 26.77 -1.27 0.90
N ASP A 237 26.01 -2.25 0.43
CA ASP A 237 26.55 -3.57 0.07
C ASP A 237 27.58 -3.48 -1.06
N ALA A 238 27.34 -2.62 -2.06
CA ALA A 238 28.27 -2.40 -3.16
C ALA A 238 29.61 -1.78 -2.69
N VAL A 239 29.55 -0.83 -1.75
CA VAL A 239 30.75 -0.14 -1.21
C VAL A 239 31.49 -1.02 -0.20
N PHE A 240 30.81 -1.51 0.83
CA PHE A 240 31.47 -2.10 1.99
C PHE A 240 31.68 -3.61 1.87
N ILE A 241 30.71 -4.33 1.32
CA ILE A 241 30.80 -5.79 1.18
C ILE A 241 31.54 -6.16 -0.11
N LYS A 242 31.07 -5.65 -1.25
CA LYS A 242 31.59 -5.99 -2.58
C LYS A 242 32.83 -5.18 -2.98
N LYS A 243 33.12 -4.06 -2.29
CA LYS A 243 34.24 -3.14 -2.56
C LYS A 243 34.31 -2.66 -4.01
N ARG A 244 33.15 -2.41 -4.64
CA ARG A 244 33.02 -1.96 -6.04
C ARG A 244 32.37 -0.58 -6.10
N ALA A 245 33.20 0.46 -6.09
CA ALA A 245 32.73 1.86 -6.14
C ALA A 245 31.90 2.18 -7.40
N CYS A 246 32.31 1.69 -8.58
CA CYS A 246 31.55 1.91 -9.82
C CYS A 246 30.13 1.29 -9.76
N LEU A 247 29.99 0.12 -9.13
CA LEU A 247 28.69 -0.50 -8.91
C LEU A 247 27.82 0.34 -7.96
N ALA A 248 28.42 0.87 -6.89
CA ALA A 248 27.71 1.75 -5.95
C ALA A 248 27.19 3.02 -6.64
N VAL A 249 28.03 3.67 -7.46
CA VAL A 249 27.61 4.85 -8.25
C VAL A 249 26.46 4.49 -9.20
N LYS A 250 26.53 3.35 -9.89
CA LYS A 250 25.44 2.87 -10.76
C LYS A 250 24.14 2.64 -9.96
N VAL A 251 24.22 2.03 -8.78
CA VAL A 251 23.06 1.83 -7.89
C VAL A 251 22.46 3.16 -7.47
N LEU A 252 23.27 4.14 -7.07
CA LEU A 252 22.80 5.47 -6.68
C LEU A 252 22.12 6.21 -7.83
N ILE A 253 22.69 6.18 -9.05
CA ILE A 253 22.09 6.80 -10.23
C ILE A 253 20.74 6.14 -10.56
N VAL A 254 20.69 4.80 -10.61
CA VAL A 254 19.45 4.06 -10.90
C VAL A 254 18.41 4.32 -9.82
N GLY A 255 18.80 4.33 -8.54
CA GLY A 255 17.92 4.64 -7.43
C GLY A 255 17.36 6.06 -7.49
N ALA A 256 18.22 7.05 -7.78
CA ALA A 256 17.80 8.44 -7.97
C ALA A 256 16.80 8.59 -9.11
N LEU A 257 17.06 7.95 -10.27
CA LEU A 257 16.13 7.95 -11.40
C LEU A 257 14.78 7.32 -11.02
N ARG A 258 14.79 6.19 -10.31
CA ARG A 258 13.57 5.53 -9.82
C ARG A 258 12.77 6.41 -8.88
N CYS A 259 13.44 7.11 -7.95
CA CYS A 259 12.80 8.08 -7.09
C CYS A 259 12.19 9.22 -7.91
N ILE A 260 12.93 9.84 -8.82
CA ILE A 260 12.41 10.90 -9.70
C ILE A 260 11.17 10.41 -10.46
N CYS A 261 11.22 9.22 -11.06
CA CYS A 261 10.09 8.63 -11.77
C CYS A 261 8.82 8.50 -10.90
N SER A 262 8.96 8.24 -9.61
CA SER A 262 7.81 8.16 -8.69
C SER A 262 7.13 9.52 -8.43
N PHE A 263 7.87 10.64 -8.58
CA PHE A 263 7.33 12.00 -8.43
C PHE A 263 6.73 12.56 -9.72
N ILE A 264 7.14 12.05 -10.89
CA ILE A 264 6.70 12.57 -12.21
C ILE A 264 5.19 12.78 -12.29
N PRO A 265 4.33 11.82 -11.90
CA PRO A 265 2.89 12.01 -12.10
C PRO A 265 2.29 13.11 -11.23
N PHE A 266 2.79 13.26 -10.00
CA PHE A 266 2.36 14.37 -9.13
C PHE A 266 2.77 15.72 -9.72
N ILE A 267 4.02 15.83 -10.18
CA ILE A 267 4.53 17.05 -10.82
C ILE A 267 3.76 17.36 -12.10
N ALA A 268 3.49 16.35 -12.94
CA ALA A 268 2.72 16.50 -14.16
C ALA A 268 1.30 17.01 -13.87
N PHE A 269 0.67 16.53 -12.79
CA PHE A 269 -0.65 17.01 -12.39
C PHE A 269 -0.62 18.46 -11.85
N GLN A 270 0.44 18.86 -11.12
CA GLN A 270 0.62 20.27 -10.75
C GLN A 270 0.80 21.17 -11.99
N ALA A 271 1.60 20.71 -12.97
CA ALA A 271 1.81 21.42 -14.21
C ALA A 271 0.54 21.53 -15.06
N TYR A 272 -0.28 20.48 -15.09
CA TYR A 272 -1.59 20.48 -15.74
C TYR A 272 -2.53 21.52 -15.10
N GLY A 273 -2.59 21.59 -13.77
CA GLY A 273 -3.38 22.61 -13.08
C GLY A 273 -2.87 24.03 -13.31
N TYR A 274 -1.55 24.23 -13.34
CA TYR A 274 -0.95 25.51 -13.73
C TYR A 274 -1.34 25.91 -15.16
N TYR A 275 -1.26 24.97 -16.11
CA TYR A 275 -1.64 25.24 -17.50
C TYR A 275 -3.10 25.67 -17.61
N ASN A 276 -4.03 24.97 -16.93
CA ASN A 276 -5.45 25.27 -17.06
C ASN A 276 -5.90 26.54 -16.33
N ILE A 277 -5.24 26.93 -15.23
CA ILE A 277 -5.68 28.07 -14.41
C ILE A 277 -4.84 29.33 -14.64
N CYS A 278 -3.53 29.18 -14.90
CA CYS A 278 -2.60 30.31 -14.96
C CYS A 278 -2.22 30.70 -16.39
N HIS A 279 -2.25 29.77 -17.37
CA HIS A 279 -1.78 30.07 -18.72
C HIS A 279 -2.71 31.03 -19.45
N GLY A 280 -2.16 32.00 -20.18
CA GLY A 280 -2.93 32.96 -20.99
C GLY A 280 -3.55 34.13 -20.21
N HIS A 281 -3.44 34.15 -18.87
CA HIS A 281 -3.92 35.26 -18.04
C HIS A 281 -2.86 36.36 -17.85
N SER A 282 -3.32 37.61 -17.73
CA SER A 282 -2.46 38.74 -17.42
C SER A 282 -1.92 38.66 -15.99
N LEU A 283 -0.77 39.30 -15.71
CA LEU A 283 -0.14 39.26 -14.38
C LEU A 283 -1.06 39.79 -13.27
N ASP A 284 -1.97 40.72 -13.56
CA ASP A 284 -2.87 41.29 -12.56
C ASP A 284 -4.03 40.35 -12.21
N GLU A 285 -4.48 39.53 -13.16
CA GLU A 285 -5.58 38.56 -12.99
C GLU A 285 -5.11 37.21 -12.42
N MET A 286 -3.80 36.93 -12.47
CA MET A 286 -3.24 35.68 -11.98
C MET A 286 -3.45 35.46 -10.48
N ARG A 287 -3.76 34.22 -10.11
CA ARG A 287 -3.85 33.78 -8.72
C ARG A 287 -2.49 33.92 -7.99
N PRO A 288 -2.48 34.15 -6.67
CA PRO A 288 -1.25 34.36 -5.91
C PRO A 288 -0.24 33.21 -6.03
N TRP A 289 -0.73 31.97 -6.10
CA TRP A 289 0.15 30.80 -6.24
C TRP A 289 0.74 30.64 -7.64
N CYS A 290 0.11 31.18 -8.69
CA CYS A 290 0.70 31.24 -10.03
C CYS A 290 1.97 32.12 -10.03
N LYS A 291 1.97 33.18 -9.21
CA LYS A 291 3.07 34.17 -9.09
C LYS A 291 4.22 33.68 -8.20
N ALA A 292 4.05 32.59 -7.49
CA ALA A 292 5.06 32.08 -6.58
C ALA A 292 6.28 31.53 -7.34
N LYS A 293 7.47 31.62 -6.73
CA LYS A 293 8.72 31.09 -7.32
C LYS A 293 8.60 29.62 -7.73
N ILE A 294 7.84 28.84 -6.97
CA ILE A 294 7.44 27.48 -7.33
C ILE A 294 5.92 27.44 -7.24
N PRO A 295 5.20 27.43 -8.38
CA PRO A 295 3.74 27.45 -8.39
C PRO A 295 3.19 26.07 -7.99
N LEU A 296 2.87 25.91 -6.71
CA LEU A 296 2.33 24.67 -6.14
C LEU A 296 0.84 24.79 -5.85
N LEU A 297 0.01 24.41 -6.83
CA LEU A 297 -1.45 24.42 -6.75
C LEU A 297 -1.96 23.63 -5.55
N TYR A 298 -1.50 22.40 -5.35
CA TYR A 298 -1.99 21.54 -4.26
C TYR A 298 -1.72 22.14 -2.88
N SER A 299 -0.55 22.73 -2.64
CA SER A 299 -0.22 23.38 -1.37
C SER A 299 -1.08 24.62 -1.13
N TYR A 300 -1.31 25.43 -2.17
CA TYR A 300 -2.22 26.56 -2.10
C TYR A 300 -3.62 26.11 -1.74
N ILE A 301 -4.13 25.08 -2.42
CA ILE A 301 -5.47 24.55 -2.16
C ILE A 301 -5.62 24.08 -0.71
N GLN A 302 -4.69 23.24 -0.23
CA GLN A 302 -4.71 22.71 1.13
C GLN A 302 -4.74 23.83 2.17
N SER A 303 -3.94 24.88 1.97
CA SER A 303 -3.84 25.99 2.92
C SER A 303 -4.97 27.02 2.81
N HIS A 304 -5.42 27.36 1.60
CA HIS A 304 -6.40 28.42 1.34
C HIS A 304 -7.84 27.96 1.54
N TYR A 305 -8.22 26.82 0.95
CA TYR A 305 -9.59 26.32 1.01
C TYR A 305 -9.85 25.42 2.22
N TRP A 306 -8.85 24.63 2.62
CA TRP A 306 -9.00 23.67 3.70
C TRP A 306 -8.31 24.10 5.01
N GLY A 307 -7.53 25.20 5.03
CA GLY A 307 -6.89 25.68 6.25
C GLY A 307 -5.81 24.73 6.82
N VAL A 308 -5.30 23.78 6.03
CA VAL A 308 -4.24 22.85 6.42
C VAL A 308 -2.92 23.59 6.61
N GLY A 309 -2.15 23.19 7.62
CA GLY A 309 -0.84 23.76 7.89
C GLY A 309 -0.35 23.42 9.30
N PHE A 310 0.96 23.56 9.49
CA PHE A 310 1.61 23.21 10.76
C PHE A 310 0.95 23.91 11.95
N LEU A 311 0.46 23.10 12.90
CA LEU A 311 -0.23 23.48 14.13
C LEU A 311 -1.51 24.32 13.96
N ARG A 312 -2.00 24.57 12.73
CA ARG A 312 -3.18 25.42 12.49
C ARG A 312 -4.47 24.85 13.12
N TYR A 313 -4.53 23.53 13.26
CA TYR A 313 -5.69 22.83 13.82
C TYR A 313 -5.70 22.73 15.35
N PHE A 314 -4.63 23.15 16.03
CA PHE A 314 -4.52 23.07 17.50
C PHE A 314 -5.31 24.21 18.17
N GLN A 315 -6.63 24.08 18.14
CA GLN A 315 -7.56 24.98 18.79
C GLN A 315 -8.38 24.22 19.83
N LEU A 316 -8.72 24.86 20.96
CA LEU A 316 -9.51 24.23 22.03
C LEU A 316 -10.85 23.65 21.53
N LYS A 317 -11.47 24.32 20.55
CA LYS A 317 -12.71 23.86 19.92
C LYS A 317 -12.59 22.51 19.21
N GLN A 318 -11.38 22.11 18.81
CA GLN A 318 -11.11 20.87 18.08
C GLN A 318 -10.79 19.68 19.01
N LEU A 319 -10.79 19.87 20.33
CA LEU A 319 -10.49 18.80 21.30
C LEU A 319 -11.32 17.52 21.08
N PRO A 320 -12.63 17.57 20.76
CA PRO A 320 -13.40 16.37 20.43
C PRO A 320 -12.84 15.59 19.23
N ASN A 321 -12.32 16.28 18.21
CA ASN A 321 -11.73 15.65 17.03
C ASN A 321 -10.40 14.96 17.36
N PHE A 322 -9.61 15.52 18.28
CA PHE A 322 -8.41 14.86 18.80
C PHE A 322 -8.76 13.59 19.58
N LEU A 323 -9.84 13.59 20.37
CA LEU A 323 -10.33 12.39 21.06
C LEU A 323 -10.79 11.32 20.06
N LEU A 324 -11.50 11.72 19.00
CA LEU A 324 -11.92 10.83 17.91
C LEU A 324 -10.73 10.19 17.18
N ALA A 325 -9.64 10.93 16.97
CA ALA A 325 -8.44 10.43 16.32
C ALA A 325 -7.48 9.69 17.27
N SER A 326 -7.68 9.80 18.59
CA SER A 326 -6.77 9.24 19.59
C SER A 326 -6.52 7.74 19.46
N PRO A 327 -7.49 6.86 19.12
CA PRO A 327 -7.22 5.42 19.08
C PRO A 327 -6.24 5.05 17.96
N ILE A 328 -6.40 5.60 16.76
CA ILE A 328 -5.52 5.30 15.62
C ILE A 328 -4.14 5.92 15.79
N LEU A 329 -4.06 7.14 16.33
CA LEU A 329 -2.77 7.80 16.60
C LEU A 329 -2.00 7.08 17.72
N SER A 330 -2.70 6.65 18.78
CA SER A 330 -2.11 5.86 19.85
C SER A 330 -1.60 4.52 19.32
N LEU A 331 -2.38 3.83 18.47
CA LEU A 331 -1.96 2.59 17.84
C LEU A 331 -0.71 2.79 16.97
N ALA A 332 -0.64 3.89 16.21
CA ALA A 332 0.53 4.25 15.41
C ALA A 332 1.77 4.47 16.28
N VAL A 333 1.66 5.30 17.33
CA VAL A 333 2.75 5.59 18.25
C VAL A 333 3.21 4.32 18.98
N CYS A 334 2.28 3.52 19.49
CA CYS A 334 2.60 2.25 20.16
C CYS A 334 3.27 1.25 19.21
N SER A 335 2.82 1.17 17.95
CA SER A 335 3.45 0.33 16.93
C SER A 335 4.90 0.73 16.67
N VAL A 336 5.16 2.04 16.49
CA VAL A 336 6.52 2.57 16.31
C VAL A 336 7.38 2.29 17.55
N LEU A 337 6.89 2.63 18.74
CA LEU A 337 7.63 2.42 20.00
C LEU A 337 7.92 0.95 20.27
N HIS A 338 6.98 0.06 19.95
CA HIS A 338 7.19 -1.38 20.11
C HIS A 338 8.33 -1.87 19.24
N LEU A 339 8.37 -1.49 17.95
CA LEU A 339 9.46 -1.90 17.07
C LEU A 339 10.81 -1.35 17.55
N VAL A 340 10.87 -0.05 17.87
CA VAL A 340 12.09 0.62 18.35
C VAL A 340 12.61 -0.04 19.63
N ARG A 341 11.73 -0.46 20.54
CA ARG A 341 12.13 -1.17 21.78
C ARG A 341 12.51 -2.63 21.54
N SER A 342 11.82 -3.33 20.64
CA SER A 342 12.10 -4.74 20.36
C SER A 342 13.40 -4.94 19.59
N GLN A 343 13.77 -3.99 18.72
CA GLN A 343 14.90 -4.09 17.80
C GLN A 343 15.63 -2.74 17.64
N PRO A 344 16.19 -2.17 18.73
CA PRO A 344 16.79 -0.82 18.71
C PRO A 344 17.99 -0.76 17.75
N GLU A 345 18.85 -1.77 17.77
CA GLU A 345 20.04 -1.83 16.90
C GLU A 345 19.66 -1.84 15.42
N ILE A 346 18.64 -2.61 15.05
CA ILE A 346 18.15 -2.70 13.66
C ILE A 346 17.52 -1.37 13.25
N PHE A 347 16.72 -0.74 14.12
CA PHE A 347 16.07 0.52 13.80
C PHE A 347 17.08 1.68 13.64
N PHE A 348 17.99 1.86 14.60
CA PHE A 348 18.98 2.95 14.56
C PHE A 348 20.08 2.74 13.51
N SER A 349 20.43 1.50 13.19
CA SER A 349 21.31 1.20 12.05
C SER A 349 20.59 1.22 10.70
N LEU A 350 19.30 1.56 10.67
CA LEU A 350 18.44 1.45 9.48
C LEU A 350 18.48 0.06 8.84
N GLY A 351 18.76 -0.98 9.63
CA GLY A 351 18.88 -2.37 9.20
C GLY A 351 20.22 -2.75 8.58
N ILE A 352 21.18 -1.82 8.50
CA ILE A 352 22.49 -2.05 7.88
C ILE A 352 23.35 -2.99 8.74
N GLN A 353 23.32 -2.83 10.06
CA GLN A 353 24.15 -3.61 10.99
C GLN A 353 23.56 -5.00 11.32
N ALA A 354 22.25 -5.19 11.10
CA ALA A 354 21.58 -6.49 11.21
C ALA A 354 22.16 -7.52 10.22
N SER A 355 22.78 -7.06 9.13
CA SER A 355 23.51 -7.90 8.16
C SER A 355 24.76 -8.56 8.78
N ASN A 356 25.40 -7.90 9.76
CA ASN A 356 26.69 -8.32 10.34
C ASN A 356 26.58 -9.05 11.70
N GLY A 357 25.48 -8.91 12.45
CA GLY A 357 25.43 -9.19 13.90
C GLY A 357 24.78 -10.50 14.38
N GLU A 358 23.91 -11.15 13.59
CA GLU A 358 23.34 -12.43 14.01
C GLU A 358 24.33 -13.57 13.73
N LYS A 359 25.10 -13.92 14.77
CA LYS A 359 25.94 -15.12 14.81
C LYS A 359 25.18 -16.30 14.20
N ARG A 360 25.84 -16.98 13.26
CA ARG A 360 25.48 -18.31 12.75
C ARG A 360 24.88 -19.13 13.91
N PRO A 361 23.66 -19.70 13.80
CA PRO A 361 23.38 -20.86 14.62
C PRO A 361 24.42 -21.88 14.19
N THR A 362 25.43 -22.09 15.02
CA THR A 362 26.28 -23.27 14.95
C THR A 362 25.32 -24.43 15.00
N ALA A 363 25.00 -24.98 13.83
CA ALA A 363 24.50 -26.33 13.74
C ALA A 363 25.58 -27.20 14.36
N SER A 364 25.43 -27.49 15.65
CA SER A 364 26.00 -28.67 16.28
C SER A 364 25.34 -29.88 15.61
N LEU A 365 25.77 -30.18 14.38
CA LEU A 365 25.51 -31.47 13.75
C LEU A 365 26.59 -32.45 14.24
N SER A 366 26.58 -32.69 15.55
CA SER A 366 27.33 -33.76 16.20
C SER A 366 26.34 -34.70 16.84
N THR A 367 25.58 -35.42 16.02
CA THR A 367 24.95 -36.71 16.37
C THR A 367 24.18 -37.22 15.15
N LEU A 368 24.80 -38.09 14.37
CA LEU A 368 24.09 -39.23 13.78
C LEU A 368 25.09 -40.38 13.59
N ASP A 369 24.90 -41.35 14.47
CA ASP A 369 25.12 -42.79 14.33
C ASP A 369 26.54 -43.35 14.17
N ARG A 370 27.08 -43.72 15.34
CA ARG A 370 27.95 -44.88 15.51
C ARG A 370 27.21 -46.14 15.05
N VAL A 371 27.78 -46.86 14.09
CA VAL A 371 27.48 -48.28 13.86
C VAL A 371 28.58 -49.10 14.56
N PRO A 372 28.26 -50.17 15.32
CA PRO A 372 29.24 -50.93 16.09
C PRO A 372 30.10 -51.83 15.20
N GLU A 373 31.32 -52.09 15.67
CA GLU A 373 32.23 -53.11 15.17
C GLU A 373 31.57 -54.50 15.10
N SER A 374 31.82 -55.22 14.01
CA SER A 374 31.83 -56.68 14.03
C SER A 374 32.96 -57.21 13.15
N ASN A 375 33.79 -58.04 13.78
CA ASN A 375 34.99 -58.69 13.27
C ASN A 375 34.78 -59.59 12.05
N SER A 376 35.72 -59.56 11.09
CA SER A 376 36.20 -60.77 10.39
C SER A 376 37.56 -60.55 9.69
N SER A 377 38.62 -61.01 10.36
CA SER A 377 39.75 -61.81 9.87
C SER A 377 40.39 -61.61 8.46
N ARG A 378 41.69 -61.29 8.51
CA ARG A 378 42.87 -61.97 7.88
C ARG A 378 43.15 -61.88 6.37
N LEU A 379 44.40 -61.44 6.10
CA LEU A 379 45.45 -61.87 5.12
C LEU A 379 46.02 -60.67 4.34
N LYS A 380 47.16 -60.08 4.72
CA LYS A 380 48.59 -60.43 4.49
C LYS A 380 49.05 -60.44 3.01
N GLU A 381 50.19 -59.72 2.82
CA GLU A 381 51.22 -59.85 1.77
C GLU A 381 50.95 -59.25 0.39
N LYS A 382 51.94 -58.85 -0.43
CA LYS A 382 53.28 -58.20 -0.34
C LYS A 382 53.76 -58.17 -1.81
N SER A 383 54.57 -57.15 -2.19
CA SER A 383 55.51 -57.14 -3.34
C SER A 383 54.89 -57.08 -4.76
N SER A 384 55.56 -56.74 -5.85
CA SER A 384 56.74 -55.92 -6.22
C SER A 384 56.93 -56.13 -7.74
N ALA A 385 57.35 -55.07 -8.45
CA ALA A 385 58.15 -55.07 -9.69
C ALA A 385 57.54 -55.37 -11.09
N LYS A 386 57.80 -54.38 -11.98
CA LYS A 386 58.46 -54.43 -13.31
C LYS A 386 57.65 -54.20 -14.62
N MET A 387 57.99 -53.04 -15.21
CA MET A 387 58.41 -52.73 -16.61
C MET A 387 57.47 -52.88 -17.83
N GLN A 388 57.30 -51.71 -18.48
CA GLN A 388 57.24 -51.38 -19.93
C GLN A 388 56.15 -52.02 -20.81
N ASP A 389 55.23 -51.19 -21.33
CA ASP A 389 55.38 -50.65 -22.70
C ASP A 389 54.44 -49.47 -23.00
N THR A 390 54.87 -48.67 -23.97
CA THR A 390 54.30 -47.38 -24.42
C THR A 390 52.99 -47.50 -25.21
N SER A 391 52.04 -46.59 -24.97
CA SER A 391 51.39 -45.78 -26.02
C SER A 391 50.36 -44.81 -25.42
N THR A 392 50.37 -43.60 -25.95
CA THR A 392 49.47 -42.48 -25.67
C THR A 392 48.07 -42.74 -26.25
N VAL A 393 47.00 -42.33 -25.54
CA VAL A 393 45.81 -41.60 -26.06
C VAL A 393 44.79 -41.34 -24.92
N ARG A 394 44.54 -40.04 -24.70
CA ARG A 394 43.40 -39.29 -24.13
C ARG A 394 42.26 -39.94 -23.30
N GLN A 395 42.00 -39.22 -22.19
CA GLN A 395 40.70 -38.83 -21.59
C GLN A 395 39.91 -39.87 -20.76
N ARG A 396 39.83 -39.66 -19.43
CA ARG A 396 38.69 -39.00 -18.75
C ARG A 396 38.99 -38.83 -17.24
N LYS A 397 39.35 -37.62 -16.83
CA LYS A 397 39.47 -37.24 -15.41
C LYS A 397 38.04 -37.07 -14.86
N GLN A 398 37.59 -37.98 -14.00
CA GLN A 398 36.33 -37.84 -13.27
C GLN A 398 36.33 -36.52 -12.49
N ARG A 399 35.41 -35.64 -12.88
CA ARG A 399 35.17 -34.32 -12.30
C ARG A 399 34.19 -34.52 -11.14
N ILE A 400 34.69 -34.74 -9.93
CA ILE A 400 33.90 -34.61 -8.69
C ILE A 400 34.30 -33.28 -8.06
N LYS A 401 33.62 -32.20 -8.46
CA LYS A 401 33.53 -30.90 -7.77
C LYS A 401 32.78 -29.93 -8.68
N GLY A 402 31.49 -29.73 -8.42
CA GLY A 402 30.65 -28.76 -9.11
C GLY A 402 29.34 -28.55 -8.35
N ASP A 403 28.65 -29.64 -8.02
CA ASP A 403 27.25 -29.52 -7.60
C ASP A 403 27.04 -29.02 -6.16
N ASN A 404 28.00 -29.18 -5.25
CA ASN A 404 27.83 -28.77 -3.85
C ASN A 404 28.07 -27.27 -3.61
N TYR A 405 28.80 -26.58 -4.50
CA TYR A 405 29.06 -25.14 -4.35
C TYR A 405 27.89 -24.30 -4.86
N ASP A 406 27.28 -24.70 -5.98
CA ASP A 406 26.15 -23.99 -6.57
C ASP A 406 24.90 -24.10 -5.67
N VAL A 407 24.68 -25.25 -5.02
CA VAL A 407 23.58 -25.43 -4.05
C VAL A 407 23.78 -24.58 -2.80
N LEU A 408 25.00 -24.48 -2.27
CA LEU A 408 25.31 -23.63 -1.10
C LEU A 408 25.20 -22.13 -1.42
N LEU A 409 25.54 -21.71 -2.64
CA LEU A 409 25.39 -20.33 -3.10
C LEU A 409 23.91 -19.95 -3.27
N ASP A 410 23.09 -20.84 -3.85
CA ASP A 410 21.64 -20.64 -3.98
C ASP A 410 20.95 -20.60 -2.60
N GLU A 411 21.35 -21.48 -1.67
CA GLU A 411 20.80 -21.50 -0.31
C GLU A 411 21.20 -20.24 0.47
N TYR A 412 22.44 -19.77 0.32
CA TYR A 412 22.92 -18.52 0.89
C TYR A 412 22.19 -17.28 0.31
N ASP A 413 22.04 -17.19 -1.02
CA ASP A 413 21.32 -16.10 -1.70
C ASP A 413 19.83 -16.08 -1.29
N SER A 414 19.22 -17.25 -1.11
CA SER A 414 17.84 -17.37 -0.64
C SER A 414 17.66 -16.90 0.82
N LEU A 415 18.62 -17.22 1.70
CA LEU A 415 18.61 -16.82 3.11
C LEU A 415 18.90 -15.32 3.26
N GLU A 416 19.84 -14.77 2.49
CA GLU A 416 20.10 -13.33 2.43
C GLU A 416 18.89 -12.56 1.92
N LYS A 417 18.22 -13.05 0.86
CA LYS A 417 16.97 -12.45 0.34
C LYS A 417 15.85 -12.49 1.37
N LEU A 418 15.72 -13.58 2.13
CA LEU A 418 14.74 -13.73 3.21
C LEU A 418 15.07 -12.86 4.43
N ARG A 419 16.35 -12.64 4.75
CA ARG A 419 16.80 -11.73 5.82
C ARG A 419 16.59 -10.27 5.42
N TYR A 420 16.98 -9.89 4.21
CA TYR A 420 16.76 -8.56 3.63
C TYR A 420 15.27 -8.19 3.61
N SER A 421 14.40 -9.16 3.30
CA SER A 421 12.94 -8.99 3.34
C SER A 421 12.40 -8.68 4.74
N SER A 422 13.01 -9.24 5.79
CA SER A 422 12.65 -8.94 7.19
C SER A 422 13.00 -7.50 7.57
N THR A 423 14.08 -6.96 7.00
CA THR A 423 14.56 -5.60 7.25
C THR A 423 13.59 -4.53 6.73
N PHE A 424 12.67 -4.87 5.81
CA PHE A 424 11.62 -3.97 5.32
C PHE A 424 10.61 -3.54 6.39
N ILE A 425 10.61 -4.15 7.57
CA ILE A 425 9.83 -3.65 8.71
C ILE A 425 10.27 -2.24 9.13
N VAL A 426 11.55 -1.90 8.95
CA VAL A 426 12.13 -0.59 9.29
C VAL A 426 11.56 0.53 8.40
N PRO A 427 11.68 0.50 7.06
CA PRO A 427 11.12 1.56 6.22
C PRO A 427 9.60 1.64 6.31
N CYS A 428 8.89 0.53 6.56
CA CYS A 428 7.44 0.57 6.82
C CYS A 428 7.10 1.37 8.09
N THR A 429 7.93 1.23 9.12
CA THR A 429 7.73 1.92 10.40
C THR A 429 8.15 3.38 10.33
N LEU A 430 9.23 3.70 9.62
CA LEU A 430 9.62 5.09 9.34
C LEU A 430 8.55 5.81 8.52
N HIS A 431 7.97 5.13 7.53
CA HIS A 431 6.84 5.65 6.76
C HIS A 431 5.63 5.90 7.68
N LEU A 432 5.26 4.95 8.55
CA LEU A 432 4.19 5.16 9.53
C LEU A 432 4.48 6.32 10.48
N LEU A 433 5.70 6.46 10.98
CA LEU A 433 6.11 7.55 11.87
C LEU A 433 5.95 8.91 11.18
N PHE A 434 6.45 9.04 9.95
CA PHE A 434 6.30 10.27 9.17
C PHE A 434 4.83 10.60 8.88
N MET A 435 4.05 9.60 8.49
CA MET A 435 2.61 9.74 8.25
C MET A 435 1.88 10.15 9.53
N ALA A 436 2.16 9.52 10.67
CA ALA A 436 1.53 9.85 11.96
C ALA A 436 1.91 11.25 12.45
N ALA A 437 3.17 11.67 12.27
CA ALA A 437 3.61 13.02 12.58
C ALA A 437 2.90 14.06 11.71
N THR A 438 2.77 13.79 10.40
CA THR A 438 2.02 14.65 9.48
C THR A 438 0.54 14.71 9.89
N ALA A 439 -0.05 13.55 10.23
CA ALA A 439 -1.42 13.41 10.69
C ALA A 439 -1.74 14.24 11.93
N PHE A 440 -0.79 14.28 12.88
CA PHE A 440 -0.95 14.98 14.13
C PHE A 440 -0.64 16.49 14.04
N PHE A 441 0.43 16.87 13.33
CA PHE A 441 0.94 18.24 13.38
C PHE A 441 0.48 19.14 12.23
N VAL A 442 0.10 18.59 11.07
CA VAL A 442 -0.09 19.40 9.84
C VAL A 442 -1.52 19.38 9.33
N MET A 443 -2.17 18.23 9.34
CA MET A 443 -3.52 18.06 8.81
C MET A 443 -4.61 18.11 9.88
N HIS A 444 -5.86 18.15 9.44
CA HIS A 444 -7.02 17.99 10.32
C HIS A 444 -7.02 16.59 10.93
N VAL A 445 -6.96 16.53 12.26
CA VAL A 445 -6.72 15.27 12.98
C VAL A 445 -7.83 14.25 12.77
N GLN A 446 -9.06 14.70 12.51
CA GLN A 446 -10.23 13.85 12.22
C GLN A 446 -10.03 12.92 11.01
N VAL A 447 -9.20 13.35 10.05
CA VAL A 447 -8.86 12.59 8.84
C VAL A 447 -7.76 11.53 9.10
N SER A 448 -7.16 11.50 10.29
CA SER A 448 -6.04 10.59 10.61
C SER A 448 -6.39 9.11 10.40
N THR A 449 -7.63 8.71 10.72
CA THR A 449 -8.07 7.32 10.61
C THR A 449 -8.01 6.81 9.17
N ARG A 450 -8.54 7.57 8.20
CA ARG A 450 -8.45 7.21 6.77
C ARG A 450 -7.05 7.44 6.18
N PHE A 451 -6.28 8.36 6.74
CA PHE A 451 -4.93 8.66 6.26
C PHE A 451 -3.92 7.56 6.62
N LEU A 452 -4.02 7.00 7.83
CA LEU A 452 -3.08 6.00 8.34
C LEU A 452 -3.48 4.56 8.00
N SER A 453 -4.74 4.29 7.63
CA SER A 453 -5.29 2.94 7.47
C SER A 453 -4.63 2.07 6.40
N ALA A 454 -3.87 2.63 5.46
CA ALA A 454 -3.12 1.85 4.47
C ALA A 454 -1.76 1.36 5.00
N SER A 455 -1.37 1.72 6.23
CA SER A 455 -0.04 1.43 6.78
C SER A 455 0.02 0.02 7.41
N PRO A 456 0.82 -0.92 6.89
CA PRO A 456 0.90 -2.28 7.42
C PRO A 456 1.28 -2.42 8.90
N PRO A 457 2.24 -1.63 9.45
CA PRO A 457 2.67 -1.83 10.83
C PRO A 457 1.57 -1.68 11.88
N LEU A 458 0.51 -0.92 11.60
CA LEU A 458 -0.66 -0.80 12.48
C LEU A 458 -1.30 -2.16 12.75
N TYR A 459 -1.54 -2.92 11.68
CA TYR A 459 -2.22 -4.22 11.77
C TYR A 459 -1.26 -5.32 12.20
N TRP A 460 0.02 -5.24 11.85
CA TRP A 460 1.04 -6.15 12.37
C TRP A 460 1.17 -6.03 13.89
N PHE A 461 1.23 -4.81 14.39
CA PHE A 461 1.28 -4.55 15.83
C PHE A 461 -0.02 -4.95 16.51
N ALA A 462 -1.17 -4.64 15.93
CA ALA A 462 -2.46 -5.09 16.45
C ALA A 462 -2.55 -6.63 16.53
N SER A 463 -2.12 -7.34 15.48
CA SER A 463 -2.03 -8.81 15.46
C SER A 463 -1.11 -9.34 16.57
N HIS A 464 0.04 -8.70 16.79
CA HIS A 464 0.93 -9.03 17.90
C HIS A 464 0.26 -8.82 19.27
N LEU A 465 -0.48 -7.72 19.47
CA LEU A 465 -1.24 -7.49 20.71
C LEU A 465 -2.28 -8.58 20.97
N LEU A 466 -3.00 -9.04 19.93
CA LEU A 466 -3.99 -10.11 20.05
C LEU A 466 -3.36 -11.44 20.50
N LYS A 467 -2.12 -11.74 20.08
CA LYS A 467 -1.38 -12.95 20.46
C LYS A 467 -0.68 -12.88 21.82
N SER A 468 -0.62 -11.70 22.44
CA SER A 468 0.12 -11.51 23.69
C SER A 468 -0.48 -12.33 24.86
N PRO A 469 0.33 -13.14 25.59
CA PRO A 469 -0.17 -13.96 26.69
C PRO A 469 -0.73 -13.09 27.83
N GLY A 470 -1.86 -13.49 28.40
CA GLY A 470 -2.53 -12.79 29.51
C GLY A 470 -3.34 -11.56 29.08
N THR A 471 -2.73 -10.60 28.39
CA THR A 471 -3.40 -9.33 28.02
C THR A 471 -4.04 -9.33 26.63
N GLY A 472 -3.74 -10.30 25.77
CA GLY A 472 -4.18 -10.29 24.37
C GLY A 472 -5.70 -10.35 24.19
N LYS A 473 -6.42 -11.05 25.06
CA LYS A 473 -7.90 -11.06 25.05
C LYS A 473 -8.49 -9.66 25.27
N ARG A 474 -7.94 -8.89 26.21
CA ARG A 474 -8.41 -7.54 26.53
C ARG A 474 -8.15 -6.57 25.37
N TRP A 475 -6.93 -6.54 24.87
CA TRP A 475 -6.56 -5.69 23.73
C TRP A 475 -7.31 -6.08 22.46
N GLY A 476 -7.47 -7.38 22.20
CA GLY A 476 -8.27 -7.89 21.09
C GLY A 476 -9.71 -7.43 21.17
N HIS A 477 -10.34 -7.52 22.36
CA HIS A 477 -11.70 -7.02 22.56
C HIS A 477 -11.80 -5.50 22.32
N MET A 478 -10.84 -4.71 22.81
CA MET A 478 -10.82 -3.25 22.58
C MET A 478 -10.68 -2.89 21.09
N ILE A 479 -9.75 -3.53 20.38
CA ILE A 479 -9.51 -3.27 18.95
C ILE A 479 -10.75 -3.66 18.12
N TRP A 480 -11.34 -4.82 18.37
CA TRP A 480 -12.54 -5.26 17.66
C TRP A 480 -13.75 -4.39 17.97
N THR A 481 -13.95 -4.00 19.23
CA THR A 481 -15.03 -3.09 19.62
C THR A 481 -14.88 -1.75 18.91
N TYR A 482 -13.66 -1.20 18.86
CA TYR A 482 -13.36 0.03 18.13
C TYR A 482 -13.64 -0.10 16.63
N SER A 483 -13.14 -1.16 15.98
CA SER A 483 -13.39 -1.43 14.56
C SER A 483 -14.88 -1.59 14.24
N ILE A 484 -15.61 -2.40 15.01
CA ILE A 484 -17.04 -2.65 14.80
C ILE A 484 -17.84 -1.36 15.02
N ALA A 485 -17.55 -0.61 16.08
CA ALA A 485 -18.21 0.66 16.35
C ALA A 485 -18.01 1.65 15.21
N TYR A 486 -16.79 1.80 14.69
CA TYR A 486 -16.52 2.70 13.56
C TYR A 486 -17.12 2.21 12.23
N ILE A 487 -17.21 0.90 12.02
CA ILE A 487 -17.87 0.35 10.83
C ILE A 487 -19.37 0.65 10.88
N LEU A 488 -20.03 0.38 12.02
CA LEU A 488 -21.45 0.64 12.19
C LEU A 488 -21.74 2.15 12.14
N LEU A 489 -21.06 2.94 12.97
CA LEU A 489 -21.26 4.38 13.05
C LEU A 489 -20.85 5.07 11.74
N GLY A 490 -19.75 4.64 11.13
CA GLY A 490 -19.29 5.16 9.84
C GLY A 490 -20.26 4.86 8.73
N SER A 491 -20.71 3.61 8.59
CA SER A 491 -21.73 3.27 7.58
C SER A 491 -23.03 4.04 7.77
N LEU A 492 -23.44 4.30 9.02
CA LEU A 492 -24.62 5.07 9.38
C LEU A 492 -24.47 6.56 9.07
N LEU A 493 -23.47 7.22 9.67
CA LEU A 493 -23.31 8.67 9.60
C LEU A 493 -22.86 9.13 8.21
N PHE A 494 -21.83 8.49 7.66
CA PHE A 494 -21.25 8.89 6.38
C PHE A 494 -22.27 8.79 5.23
N SER A 495 -23.02 7.67 5.16
CA SER A 495 -23.98 7.45 4.06
C SER A 495 -25.15 8.43 4.10
N ASN A 496 -25.54 8.89 5.30
CA ASN A 496 -26.63 9.84 5.51
C ASN A 496 -26.14 11.30 5.65
N PHE A 497 -24.94 11.62 5.18
CA PHE A 497 -24.38 12.97 5.18
C PHE A 497 -24.22 13.61 6.59
N TYR A 498 -24.12 12.78 7.63
CA TYR A 498 -23.72 13.26 8.95
C TYR A 498 -22.19 13.33 9.07
N PRO A 499 -21.64 14.38 9.69
CA PRO A 499 -20.20 14.50 9.91
C PRO A 499 -19.62 13.24 10.56
N PHE A 500 -18.69 12.60 9.85
CA PHE A 500 -17.99 11.40 10.29
C PHE A 500 -16.54 11.52 9.83
N THR A 501 -15.61 11.56 10.80
CA THR A 501 -14.14 11.58 10.62
C THR A 501 -13.59 12.41 9.46
#